data_AF-A0A3B8ZHR2-F1
#
_entry.id   AF-A0A3B8ZHR2-F1
#
_cell.length_a   1.000
_cell.length_b   1.000
_cell.length_c   1.000
_cell.angle_alpha   90.00
_cell.angle_beta   90.00
_cell.angle_gamma   90.00
#
_symmetry.space_group_name_H-M   'P 1'
#
loop_
_entity.id
_entity.type
_entity.pdbx_description
1 polymer ?
#
loop_
_entity_poly.entity_id
_entity_poly.type
_entity_poly.pdbx_seq_one_letter_code
_entity_poly.pdbx_strand_id
1 'polypeptide(L)'
;MNPTSSAESGEKALPSPSIKPEGNLNGFRQYFSKDCLAGFLVFLIALPLCLGISLASGFPPLAGVFTAIVGAVVSTIVSNSEMTIKGPAAGLIVIVLGCVEAFGGDGMTGGWQAADQAAYRATLAVCVAAAIFQVGFGIFRAGIIGEFFPIA
;
A
#
# COMPACT_ATOMS: atom_id res chain seq x y z
N MET A 1 29.05 -60.19 16.52
CA MET A 1 28.72 -59.66 15.18
C MET A 1 27.22 -59.77 15.02
N ASN A 2 26.50 -58.65 15.02
CA ASN A 2 25.06 -58.65 14.81
C ASN A 2 24.73 -57.84 13.56
N PRO A 3 24.16 -58.44 12.50
CA PRO A 3 23.50 -57.72 11.44
C PRO A 3 21.98 -57.93 11.57
N THR A 4 21.29 -57.03 12.28
CA THR A 4 19.84 -56.91 12.20
C THR A 4 19.49 -55.70 11.35
N SER A 5 18.95 -55.97 10.17
CA SER A 5 17.74 -55.38 9.60
C SER A 5 17.41 -53.95 10.04
N SER A 6 17.40 -53.02 9.09
CA SER A 6 16.22 -52.18 8.84
C SER A 6 16.32 -51.56 7.46
N ALA A 7 15.32 -51.89 6.64
CA ALA A 7 15.06 -51.24 5.38
C ALA A 7 14.74 -49.76 5.64
N GLU A 8 15.61 -48.85 5.20
CA GLU A 8 15.24 -47.46 4.97
C GLU A 8 14.38 -47.42 3.70
N SER A 9 13.12 -47.83 3.87
CA SER A 9 12.03 -47.56 2.95
C SER A 9 11.95 -46.05 2.75
N GLY A 10 12.06 -45.62 1.50
CA GLY A 10 12.08 -44.22 1.09
C GLY A 10 10.97 -43.40 1.74
N GLU A 11 11.37 -42.59 2.71
CA GLU A 11 10.57 -41.48 3.19
C GLU A 11 10.62 -40.42 2.11
N LYS A 12 9.57 -40.40 1.29
CA LYS A 12 9.33 -39.35 0.30
C LYS A 12 9.20 -38.04 1.08
N ALA A 13 10.31 -37.33 1.21
CA ALA A 13 10.36 -36.01 1.83
C ALA A 13 9.25 -35.15 1.24
N LEU A 14 8.22 -34.89 2.04
CA LEU A 14 7.17 -33.96 1.67
C LEU A 14 7.87 -32.62 1.41
N PRO A 15 7.63 -31.95 0.27
CA PRO A 15 8.22 -30.65 0.01
C PRO A 15 7.87 -29.75 1.20
N SER A 16 8.90 -29.21 1.85
CA SER A 16 8.73 -28.24 2.93
C SER A 16 7.79 -27.14 2.40
N PRO A 17 6.77 -26.72 3.16
CA PRO A 17 5.87 -25.69 2.69
C PRO A 17 6.72 -24.44 2.41
N SER A 18 6.82 -24.06 1.14
CA SER A 18 7.43 -22.79 0.73
C SER A 18 6.69 -21.69 1.50
N ILE A 19 7.38 -21.04 2.45
CA ILE A 19 6.83 -19.94 3.26
C ILE A 19 6.76 -18.65 2.42
N LYS A 20 7.19 -18.69 1.16
CA LYS A 20 7.09 -17.55 0.26
C LYS A 20 5.66 -17.47 -0.29
N PRO A 21 4.89 -16.41 -0.01
CA PRO A 21 3.61 -16.22 -0.65
C PRO A 21 3.84 -16.07 -2.16
N GLU A 22 3.32 -17.02 -2.93
CA GLU A 22 3.37 -17.03 -4.39
C GLU A 22 1.98 -16.72 -4.93
N GLY A 23 1.84 -15.65 -5.71
CA GLY A 23 0.62 -15.32 -6.43
C GLY A 23 0.35 -16.33 -7.54
N ASN A 24 -0.32 -17.43 -7.20
CA ASN A 24 -0.74 -18.43 -8.16
C ASN A 24 -2.25 -18.74 -8.02
N LEU A 25 -2.90 -19.17 -9.12
CA LEU A 25 -4.35 -19.44 -9.14
C LEU A 25 -4.76 -20.53 -8.15
N ASN A 26 -3.88 -21.51 -7.92
CA ASN A 26 -4.13 -22.62 -7.00
C ASN A 26 -4.18 -22.13 -5.55
N GLY A 27 -3.26 -21.24 -5.19
CA GLY A 27 -3.15 -20.57 -3.90
C GLY A 27 -4.34 -19.66 -3.67
N PHE A 28 -4.74 -18.86 -4.67
CA PHE A 28 -5.96 -18.06 -4.57
C PHE A 28 -7.19 -18.92 -4.22
N ARG A 29 -7.38 -20.06 -4.90
CA ARG A 29 -8.50 -20.97 -4.60
C ARG A 29 -8.37 -21.63 -3.23
N GLN A 30 -7.15 -21.98 -2.83
CA GLN A 30 -6.86 -22.63 -1.56
C GLN A 30 -7.05 -21.70 -0.35
N TYR A 31 -6.69 -20.43 -0.49
CA TYR A 31 -6.68 -19.44 0.59
C TYR A 31 -7.85 -18.45 0.54
N PHE A 32 -8.70 -18.49 -0.49
CA PHE A 32 -9.84 -17.59 -0.70
C PHE A 32 -10.64 -17.24 0.56
N SER A 33 -11.04 -18.24 1.37
CA SER A 33 -11.82 -18.00 2.59
C SER A 33 -11.02 -17.23 3.65
N LYS A 34 -9.73 -17.55 3.80
CA LYS A 34 -8.82 -16.86 4.72
C LYS A 34 -8.51 -15.45 4.25
N ASP A 35 -8.27 -15.27 2.95
CA ASP A 35 -7.97 -13.99 2.34
C ASP A 35 -9.18 -13.05 2.38
N CYS A 36 -10.40 -13.57 2.17
CA CYS A 36 -11.63 -12.81 2.34
C CYS A 36 -11.83 -12.33 3.79
N LEU A 37 -11.62 -13.21 4.78
CA LEU A 37 -11.75 -12.83 6.19
C LEU A 37 -10.67 -11.81 6.60
N ALA A 38 -9.42 -12.05 6.21
CA ALA A 38 -8.32 -11.14 6.47
C ALA A 38 -8.54 -9.78 5.79
N GLY A 39 -8.96 -9.76 4.53
CA GLY A 39 -9.29 -8.54 3.79
C GLY A 39 -10.42 -7.75 4.43
N PHE A 40 -11.45 -8.42 4.93
CA PHE A 40 -12.55 -7.77 5.67
C PHE A 40 -12.05 -7.11 6.97
N LEU A 41 -11.23 -7.80 7.76
CA LEU A 41 -10.66 -7.24 9.00
C LEU A 41 -9.74 -6.06 8.71
N VAL A 42 -8.90 -6.17 7.68
CA VAL A 42 -8.02 -5.08 7.22
C VAL A 42 -8.85 -3.89 6.76
N PHE A 43 -9.94 -4.09 6.03
CA PHE A 43 -10.84 -3.04 5.60
C PHE A 43 -11.44 -2.26 6.80
N LEU A 44 -11.86 -2.97 7.84
CA LEU A 44 -12.40 -2.33 9.06
C LEU A 44 -11.38 -1.43 9.76
N ILE A 45 -10.09 -1.80 9.73
CA ILE A 45 -9.00 -1.01 10.32
C ILE A 45 -8.55 0.12 9.36
N ALA A 46 -8.55 -0.15 8.06
CA ALA A 46 -8.07 0.77 7.03
C ALA A 46 -9.04 1.94 6.81
N LEU A 47 -10.35 1.71 6.88
CA LEU A 47 -11.36 2.77 6.72
C LEU A 47 -11.14 3.97 7.65
N PRO A 48 -11.11 3.81 8.99
CA PRO A 48 -10.89 4.95 9.90
C PRO A 48 -9.51 5.58 9.70
N LEU A 49 -8.49 4.78 9.40
CA LEU A 49 -7.15 5.28 9.11
C LEU A 49 -7.12 6.16 7.85
N CYS A 50 -7.78 5.76 6.77
CA CYS A 50 -7.85 6.56 5.53
C CYS A 50 -8.60 7.89 5.75
N LEU A 51 -9.69 7.86 6.52
CA LEU A 51 -10.45 9.06 6.86
C LEU A 51 -9.60 10.02 7.71
N GLY A 52 -8.88 9.50 8.70
CA GLY A 52 -7.99 10.28 9.56
C GLY A 52 -6.81 10.90 8.79
N ILE A 53 -6.13 10.12 7.96
CA ILE A 53 -5.00 10.60 7.13
C ILE A 53 -5.47 11.70 6.17
N SER A 54 -6.64 11.54 5.55
CA SER A 54 -7.21 12.55 4.65
C SER A 54 -7.51 13.85 5.38
N LEU A 55 -8.18 13.77 6.53
CA LEU A 55 -8.50 14.95 7.35
C LEU A 55 -7.24 15.66 7.84
N ALA A 56 -6.23 14.92 8.30
CA ALA A 56 -4.96 15.49 8.72
C ALA A 56 -4.19 16.14 7.57
N SER A 57 -4.45 15.74 6.32
CA SER A 57 -3.85 16.31 5.11
C SER A 57 -4.61 17.54 4.58
N GLY A 58 -5.65 18.01 5.27
CA GLY A 58 -6.51 19.12 4.82
C GLY A 58 -7.43 18.76 3.65
N PHE A 59 -7.68 17.46 3.44
CA PHE A 59 -8.47 16.93 2.32
C PHE A 59 -9.82 16.42 2.82
N PRO A 60 -10.88 16.42 1.98
CA PRO A 60 -12.18 15.94 2.39
C PRO A 60 -12.09 14.44 2.68
N PRO A 61 -12.67 13.90 3.78
CA PRO A 61 -12.44 12.52 4.22
C PRO A 61 -12.60 11.45 3.13
N LEU A 62 -13.60 11.66 2.26
CA LEU A 62 -13.92 10.74 1.18
C LEU A 62 -12.78 10.62 0.14
N ALA A 63 -11.94 11.65 -0.02
CA ALA A 63 -10.77 11.60 -0.90
C ALA A 63 -9.76 10.55 -0.44
N GLY A 64 -9.54 10.37 0.86
CA GLY A 64 -8.70 9.30 1.41
C GLY A 64 -9.23 7.91 1.06
N VAL A 65 -10.55 7.72 1.16
CA VAL A 65 -11.20 6.44 0.80
C VAL A 65 -11.06 6.16 -0.70
N PHE A 66 -11.32 7.15 -1.56
CA PHE A 66 -11.13 7.00 -3.00
C PHE A 66 -9.68 6.69 -3.36
N THR A 67 -8.73 7.36 -2.71
CA THR A 67 -7.29 7.13 -2.91
C THR A 67 -6.91 5.69 -2.55
N ALA A 68 -7.46 5.15 -1.45
CA ALA A 68 -7.24 3.76 -1.07
C ALA A 68 -7.81 2.76 -2.09
N ILE A 69 -9.06 2.97 -2.53
CA ILE A 69 -9.72 2.09 -3.50
C ILE A 69 -8.98 2.11 -4.84
N VAL A 70 -8.76 3.30 -5.41
CA VAL A 70 -8.11 3.45 -6.72
C VAL A 70 -6.65 2.99 -6.63
N GLY A 71 -5.94 3.39 -5.57
CA GLY A 71 -4.57 2.98 -5.32
C GLY A 71 -4.44 1.47 -5.25
N ALA A 72 -5.29 0.78 -4.49
CA ALA A 72 -5.27 -0.68 -4.38
C ALA A 72 -5.59 -1.37 -5.71
N VAL A 73 -6.66 -0.96 -6.42
CA VAL A 73 -7.08 -1.62 -7.67
C VAL A 73 -6.02 -1.45 -8.76
N VAL A 74 -5.55 -0.21 -9.00
CA VAL A 74 -4.64 0.08 -10.11
C VAL A 74 -3.28 -0.56 -9.89
N SER A 75 -2.74 -0.47 -8.69
CA SER A 75 -1.37 -0.91 -8.44
C SER A 75 -1.23 -2.40 -8.14
N THR A 76 -2.30 -3.13 -7.82
CA THR A 76 -2.28 -4.60 -7.74
C THR A 76 -1.99 -5.22 -9.11
N ILE A 77 -2.43 -4.58 -10.20
CA ILE A 77 -2.17 -5.05 -11.58
C ILE A 77 -0.68 -4.93 -11.94
N VAL A 78 0.03 -3.95 -11.36
CA VAL A 78 1.42 -3.61 -11.71
C VAL A 78 2.43 -4.22 -10.73
N SER A 79 1.99 -4.62 -9.52
CA SER A 79 2.87 -4.93 -8.39
C SER A 79 2.92 -6.44 -8.10
N ASN A 80 4.11 -7.02 -8.02
CA ASN A 80 4.32 -8.40 -7.56
C ASN A 80 4.46 -8.50 -6.02
N SER A 81 3.55 -7.88 -5.27
CA SER A 81 3.62 -7.89 -3.80
C SER A 81 2.32 -8.40 -3.18
N GLU A 82 2.31 -9.70 -2.89
CA GLU A 82 1.11 -10.46 -2.51
C GLU A 82 0.51 -10.07 -1.15
N MET A 83 1.33 -9.56 -0.23
CA MET A 83 0.92 -9.23 1.15
C MET A 83 0.86 -7.72 1.43
N THR A 84 1.11 -6.88 0.42
CA THR A 84 1.18 -5.42 0.63
C THR A 84 -0.18 -4.76 0.50
N ILE A 85 -0.58 -4.03 1.54
CA ILE A 85 -1.75 -3.14 1.51
C ILE A 85 -1.31 -1.77 1.00
N LYS A 86 -2.16 -1.16 0.18
CA LYS A 86 -1.84 0.10 -0.50
C LYS A 86 -2.91 1.14 -0.18
N GLY A 87 -2.50 2.39 0.03
CA GLY A 87 -3.40 3.46 0.39
C GLY A 87 -2.65 4.76 0.72
N PRO A 88 -3.35 5.75 1.30
CA PRO A 88 -2.75 7.02 1.72
C PRO A 88 -1.61 6.78 2.73
N ALA A 89 -0.43 7.32 2.44
CA ALA A 89 0.74 7.14 3.30
C ALA A 89 0.76 8.18 4.42
N ALA A 90 0.76 7.73 5.68
CA ALA A 90 0.80 8.63 6.84
C ALA A 90 2.04 9.56 6.84
N GLY A 91 3.18 9.10 6.32
CA GLY A 91 4.40 9.91 6.21
C GLY A 91 4.29 11.09 5.24
N LEU A 92 3.29 11.14 4.38
CA LEU A 92 3.08 12.23 3.42
C LEU A 92 2.10 13.31 3.92
N ILE A 93 1.47 13.13 5.08
CA ILE A 93 0.45 14.06 5.61
C ILE A 93 0.98 15.50 5.66
N VAL A 94 2.15 15.72 6.26
CA VAL A 94 2.73 17.06 6.43
C VAL A 94 3.10 17.69 5.09
N ILE A 95 3.53 16.87 4.12
CA ILE A 95 3.87 17.37 2.78
C ILE A 95 2.60 17.84 2.06
N VAL A 96 1.53 17.03 2.10
CA VAL A 96 0.26 17.38 1.46
C VAL A 96 -0.38 18.58 2.14
N LEU A 97 -0.41 18.62 3.47
CA LEU A 97 -0.93 19.77 4.22
C LEU A 97 -0.13 21.04 3.90
N GLY A 98 1.20 20.96 3.88
CA GLY A 98 2.05 22.08 3.49
C GLY A 98 1.79 22.56 2.06
N CYS A 99 1.45 21.67 1.12
CA CYS A 99 1.00 22.06 -0.22
C CYS A 99 -0.35 22.79 -0.19
N VAL A 100 -1.32 22.31 0.58
CA VAL A 100 -2.63 22.97 0.72
C VAL A 100 -2.47 24.38 1.26
N GLU A 101 -1.68 24.54 2.33
CA GLU A 101 -1.38 25.84 2.93
C GLU A 101 -0.65 26.76 1.95
N ALA A 102 0.32 26.23 1.19
CA ALA A 102 1.04 27.00 0.17
C ALA A 102 0.14 27.50 -0.97
N PHE A 103 -0.96 26.82 -1.26
CA PHE A 103 -1.97 27.25 -2.24
C PHE A 103 -3.12 28.06 -1.61
N GLY A 104 -2.99 28.45 -0.33
CA GLY A 104 -3.92 29.36 0.35
C GLY A 104 -5.15 28.68 1.00
N GLY A 105 -5.16 27.35 1.09
CA GLY A 105 -6.13 26.63 1.93
C GLY A 105 -5.74 26.70 3.41
N ASP A 106 -6.69 26.46 4.31
CA ASP A 106 -6.47 26.51 5.77
C ASP A 106 -6.45 25.12 6.43
N GLY A 107 -6.40 24.06 5.61
CA GLY A 107 -6.42 22.68 6.09
C GLY A 107 -7.79 22.24 6.62
N MET A 108 -8.88 22.88 6.16
CA MET A 108 -10.25 22.66 6.62
C MET A 108 -10.51 23.07 8.08
N THR A 109 -9.69 23.94 8.66
CA THR A 109 -9.82 24.35 10.07
C THR A 109 -11.10 25.14 10.33
N GLY A 110 -11.57 25.92 9.36
CA GLY A 110 -12.88 26.59 9.41
C GLY A 110 -14.04 25.79 8.78
N GLY A 111 -13.81 24.57 8.30
CA GLY A 111 -14.71 23.83 7.41
C GLY A 111 -14.21 23.80 5.95
N TRP A 112 -15.04 23.33 5.00
CA TRP A 112 -14.65 23.21 3.59
C TRP A 112 -15.02 24.48 2.81
N GLN A 113 -14.10 25.43 2.63
CA GLN A 113 -14.39 26.66 1.88
C GLN A 113 -13.90 26.63 0.43
N ALA A 114 -14.19 27.69 -0.31
CA ALA A 114 -13.75 27.86 -1.70
C ALA A 114 -12.21 27.91 -1.84
N ALA A 115 -11.52 28.45 -0.83
CA ALA A 115 -10.05 28.49 -0.80
C ALA A 115 -9.46 27.07 -0.72
N ASP A 116 -9.99 26.21 0.17
CA ASP A 116 -9.55 24.81 0.25
C ASP A 116 -9.88 24.01 -1.01
N GLN A 117 -11.00 24.30 -1.67
CA GLN A 117 -11.33 23.67 -2.94
C GLN A 117 -10.31 24.00 -4.05
N ALA A 118 -9.87 25.26 -4.11
CA ALA A 118 -8.85 25.69 -5.06
C ALA A 118 -7.49 25.06 -4.70
N ALA A 119 -7.10 25.10 -3.42
CA ALA A 119 -5.86 24.52 -2.92
C ALA A 119 -5.81 23.00 -3.10
N TYR A 120 -6.91 22.30 -2.86
CA TYR A 120 -7.07 20.86 -3.10
C TYR A 120 -6.83 20.51 -4.56
N ARG A 121 -7.46 21.24 -5.50
CA ARG A 121 -7.26 21.02 -6.95
C ARG A 121 -5.83 21.29 -7.38
N ALA A 122 -5.21 22.34 -6.86
CA ALA A 122 -3.80 22.65 -7.13
C ALA A 122 -2.87 21.57 -6.57
N THR A 123 -3.12 21.10 -5.35
CA THR A 123 -2.36 20.01 -4.73
C THR A 123 -2.51 18.71 -5.50
N LEU A 124 -3.71 18.37 -5.99
CA LEU A 124 -3.90 17.22 -6.87
C LEU A 124 -3.08 17.34 -8.17
N ALA A 125 -2.99 18.52 -8.77
CA ALA A 125 -2.16 18.74 -9.94
C ALA A 125 -0.67 18.49 -9.64
N VAL A 126 -0.19 18.94 -8.47
CA VAL A 126 1.16 18.63 -7.99
C VAL A 126 1.34 17.13 -7.77
N CYS A 127 0.37 16.42 -7.18
CA CYS A 127 0.42 14.98 -7.00
C CYS A 127 0.52 14.24 -8.34
N VAL A 128 -0.22 14.66 -9.37
CA VAL A 128 -0.14 14.08 -10.72
C VAL A 128 1.24 14.33 -11.33
N ALA A 129 1.77 15.54 -11.22
CA ALA A 129 3.13 15.84 -11.70
C ALA A 129 4.18 14.98 -10.99
N ALA A 130 4.10 14.88 -9.66
CA ALA A 130 4.97 14.04 -8.85
C ALA A 130 4.87 12.55 -9.23
N ALA A 131 3.67 12.05 -9.51
CA ALA A 131 3.45 10.68 -9.97
C ALA A 131 4.13 10.41 -11.32
N ILE A 132 4.07 11.37 -12.27
CA ILE A 132 4.76 11.25 -13.56
C ILE A 132 6.28 11.15 -13.34
N PHE A 133 6.84 12.03 -12.51
CA PHE A 133 8.27 11.97 -12.16
C PHE A 133 8.63 10.65 -11.45
N GLN A 134 7.80 10.19 -10.52
CA GLN A 134 8.02 8.95 -9.77
C GLN A 134 7.99 7.72 -10.70
N VAL A 135 7.04 7.64 -11.64
CA VAL A 135 6.98 6.58 -12.64
C VAL A 135 8.23 6.61 -13.53
N GLY A 136 8.67 7.80 -13.96
CA GLY A 136 9.91 7.98 -14.70
C GLY A 136 11.12 7.42 -13.95
N PHE A 137 11.31 7.81 -12.69
CA PHE A 137 12.39 7.27 -11.85
C PHE A 137 12.27 5.76 -11.59
N GLY A 138 11.06 5.23 -11.51
CA GLY A 138 10.79 3.80 -11.42
C GLY A 138 11.32 3.03 -12.64
N ILE A 139 11.11 3.56 -13.84
CA ILE A 139 11.61 2.96 -15.10
C ILE A 139 13.14 2.95 -15.12
N PHE A 140 13.79 4.01 -14.64
CA PHE A 140 15.26 4.08 -14.53
C PHE A 140 15.84 3.27 -13.35
N ARG A 141 15.01 2.55 -12.59
CA ARG A 141 15.39 1.80 -11.36
C ARG A 141 16.19 2.64 -10.36
N ALA A 142 15.91 3.94 -10.27
CA ALA A 142 16.59 4.84 -9.35
C ALA A 142 16.33 4.53 -7.85
N GLY A 143 15.36 3.65 -7.55
CA GLY A 143 15.03 3.23 -6.19
C GLY A 143 16.15 2.49 -5.44
N ILE A 144 17.15 1.94 -6.13
CA ILE A 144 18.33 1.29 -5.51
C ILE A 144 19.15 2.28 -4.67
N ILE A 145 19.09 3.58 -5.00
CA ILE A 145 19.79 4.63 -4.23
C ILE A 145 19.19 4.76 -2.82
N GLY A 146 17.93 4.36 -2.64
CA GLY A 146 17.25 4.34 -1.35
C GLY A 146 17.85 3.32 -0.36
N GLU A 147 18.46 2.24 -0.84
CA GLU A 147 19.05 1.20 0.01
C GLU A 147 20.34 1.66 0.71
N PHE A 148 20.90 2.81 0.32
CA PHE A 148 22.11 3.38 0.92
C PHE A 148 21.81 4.27 2.15
N PHE A 149 20.54 4.55 2.44
CA PHE A 149 20.19 5.28 3.66
C PHE A 149 20.27 4.34 4.87
N PRO A 150 21.06 4.67 5.91
CA PRO A 150 21.16 3.84 7.10
C PRO A 150 19.81 3.81 7.81
N ILE A 151 19.33 2.60 8.10
CA ILE A 151 18.29 2.35 9.08
C ILE A 151 18.91 2.60 10.46
N ALA A 152 18.78 3.85 10.93
CA ALA A 152 19.16 4.23 12.29
C ALA A 152 18.31 3.49 13.33
#